data_AF-A0AAV7WFC3-F1
#
_entry.id   AF-A0AAV7WFC3-F1
#
_cell.length_a   1.000
_cell.length_b   1.000
_cell.length_c   1.000
_cell.angle_alpha   90.00
_cell.angle_beta   90.00
_cell.angle_gamma   90.00
#
_symmetry.space_group_name_H-M   'P 1'
#
loop_
_entity.id
_entity.type
_entity.pdbx_description
1 polymer ?
#
loop_
_entity_poly.entity_id
_entity_poly.type
_entity_poly.pdbx_seq_one_letter_code
_entity_poly.pdbx_strand_id
1 'polypeptide(L)'
;MQAVTKGVRVEAGVLCSFMQAVAKGGRVEDGVLGSFMQAVAKGGRVEAGVLCSFMLAVTKGGRVEAGALGSFMQAVTTGGRVEAGVLCSFMQAVAKGGRVEAGVLCFFMQAVAKGGRVEVVLCSFMQAVTKGGRVETGGLCSFMKAVTKGGRVQAGVLGFFMQAVTKGGRVEAAVLGFFMQAVTKGGRVEAGFPGFFMQSVTKGGKVEAGVPGSFMQAVTNGGR
;
A
#
# COMPACT_ATOMS: atom_id res chain seq x y z
N MET A 1 20.13 24.68 2.29
CA MET A 1 21.25 23.87 2.81
C MET A 1 21.27 22.56 2.03
N GLN A 2 22.40 22.20 1.44
CA GLN A 2 22.60 20.95 0.69
C GLN A 2 23.54 20.05 1.50
N ALA A 3 23.07 18.89 1.93
CA ALA A 3 23.88 17.94 2.70
C ALA A 3 24.12 16.67 1.86
N VAL A 4 25.37 16.42 1.49
CA VAL A 4 25.81 15.16 0.87
C VAL A 4 26.72 14.44 1.85
N THR A 5 26.24 13.36 2.46
CA THR A 5 26.95 12.71 3.57
C THR A 5 26.99 11.19 3.45
N LYS A 6 28.09 10.62 3.96
CA LYS A 6 28.31 9.18 4.09
C LYS A 6 28.59 8.87 5.56
N GLY A 7 27.88 7.92 6.14
CA GLY A 7 28.07 7.57 7.54
C GLY A 7 27.12 6.49 8.02
N VAL A 8 27.18 6.21 9.32
CA VAL A 8 26.21 5.34 10.00
C VAL A 8 25.01 6.18 10.49
N ARG A 9 25.20 7.47 10.76
CA ARG A 9 24.14 8.39 11.13
C ARG A 9 24.26 9.68 10.33
N VAL A 10 23.16 10.10 9.70
CA VAL A 10 23.04 11.32 8.90
C VAL A 10 21.81 12.07 9.37
N GLU A 11 21.97 13.33 9.77
CA GLU A 11 20.88 14.16 10.24
C GLU A 11 20.97 15.55 9.59
N ALA A 12 19.84 16.10 9.14
CA ALA A 12 19.73 17.51 8.80
C ALA A 12 19.25 18.32 9.99
N GLY A 13 19.64 19.59 10.03
CA GLY A 13 19.03 20.58 10.92
C GLY A 13 17.58 20.88 10.53
N VAL A 14 16.92 21.75 11.28
CA VAL A 14 15.46 22.04 11.21
C VAL A 14 14.93 22.29 9.80
N LEU A 15 15.68 23.00 8.96
CA LEU A 15 15.33 23.33 7.58
C LEU A 15 16.32 22.67 6.61
N CYS A 16 15.83 21.79 5.74
CA CYS A 16 16.62 21.21 4.67
C CYS A 16 15.91 21.39 3.32
N SER A 17 16.52 22.19 2.46
CA SER A 17 16.04 22.33 1.07
C SER A 17 16.39 21.09 0.25
N PHE A 18 17.53 20.47 0.51
CA PHE A 18 17.99 19.29 -0.23
C PHE A 18 18.93 18.43 0.61
N MET A 19 18.59 17.15 0.79
CA MET A 19 19.46 16.15 1.37
C MET A 19 19.74 15.02 0.38
N GLN A 20 21.01 14.61 0.27
CA GLN A 20 21.41 13.36 -0.34
C GLN A 20 22.29 12.56 0.63
N ALA A 21 21.80 11.41 1.09
CA ALA A 21 22.47 10.63 2.11
C ALA A 21 22.75 9.20 1.64
N VAL A 22 23.94 8.69 1.96
CA VAL A 22 24.27 7.27 1.76
C VAL A 22 24.73 6.66 3.08
N ALA A 23 23.93 5.75 3.62
CA ALA A 23 24.20 5.09 4.89
C ALA A 23 24.54 3.60 4.71
N LYS A 24 25.64 3.14 5.31
CA LYS A 24 25.99 1.71 5.36
C LYS A 24 25.51 1.11 6.70
N GLY A 25 24.20 1.23 6.95
CA GLY A 25 23.55 0.92 8.23
C GLY A 25 23.26 2.18 9.05
N GLY A 26 22.46 2.05 10.11
CA GLY A 26 22.12 3.13 11.06
C GLY A 26 20.93 4.01 10.64
N ARG A 27 21.02 5.34 10.76
CA ARG A 27 19.86 6.25 10.63
C ARG A 27 20.13 7.42 9.69
N VAL A 28 19.19 7.69 8.78
CA VAL A 28 19.15 8.90 7.95
C VAL A 28 17.88 9.66 8.32
N GLU A 29 18.02 10.84 8.92
CA GLU A 29 16.88 11.66 9.35
C GLU A 29 16.93 13.04 8.67
N ASP A 30 15.84 13.43 8.03
CA ASP A 30 15.66 14.81 7.60
C ASP A 30 15.28 15.70 8.80
N GLY A 31 15.50 16.99 8.65
CA GLY A 31 15.00 17.99 9.57
C GLY A 31 13.47 18.07 9.61
N VAL A 32 12.95 18.96 10.45
CA VAL A 32 11.49 19.20 10.60
C VAL A 32 10.83 19.60 9.27
N LEU A 33 11.49 20.43 8.47
CA LEU A 33 11.00 20.98 7.21
C LEU A 33 11.96 20.61 6.07
N GLY A 34 11.66 19.50 5.41
CA GLY A 34 12.36 18.97 4.25
C GLY A 34 11.65 19.31 2.93
N SER A 35 12.37 19.86 1.95
CA SER A 35 11.81 19.96 0.58
C SER A 35 12.12 18.71 -0.22
N PHE A 36 13.39 18.31 -0.29
CA PHE A 36 13.82 17.16 -1.08
C PHE A 36 14.80 16.29 -0.29
N MET A 37 14.49 15.00 -0.18
CA MET A 37 15.35 14.00 0.43
C MET A 37 15.60 12.84 -0.53
N GLN A 38 16.87 12.50 -0.74
CA GLN A 38 17.28 11.28 -1.41
C GLN A 38 18.19 10.47 -0.49
N ALA A 39 17.79 9.27 -0.12
CA ALA A 39 18.52 8.42 0.80
C ALA A 39 18.74 7.02 0.24
N VAL A 40 19.96 6.51 0.35
CA VAL A 40 20.30 5.11 0.06
C VAL A 40 20.89 4.46 1.28
N ALA A 41 20.23 3.45 1.84
CA ALA A 41 20.66 2.78 3.07
C ALA A 41 20.84 1.27 2.89
N LYS A 42 21.97 0.72 3.32
CA LYS A 42 22.17 -0.75 3.43
C LYS A 42 21.72 -1.24 4.81
N GLY A 43 20.43 -1.15 5.08
CA GLY A 43 19.82 -1.44 6.38
C GLY A 43 19.63 -0.17 7.23
N GLY A 44 18.95 -0.30 8.37
CA GLY A 44 18.69 0.82 9.26
C GLY A 44 17.36 1.54 9.02
N ARG A 45 17.29 2.84 9.30
CA ARG A 45 16.06 3.63 9.21
C ARG A 45 16.28 4.92 8.42
N VAL A 46 15.39 5.20 7.47
CA VAL A 46 15.34 6.44 6.69
C VAL A 46 14.05 7.15 7.07
N GLU A 47 14.16 8.30 7.72
CA GLU A 47 13.04 9.10 8.19
C GLU A 47 13.09 10.49 7.58
N ALA A 48 11.99 10.91 6.99
CA ALA A 48 11.73 12.33 6.78
C ALA A 48 11.23 12.91 8.11
N GLY A 49 11.59 14.15 8.41
CA GLY A 49 10.96 14.88 9.51
C GLY A 49 9.52 15.28 9.18
N VAL A 50 8.94 16.20 9.96
CA VAL A 50 7.48 16.44 9.99
C VAL A 50 6.88 16.73 8.62
N LEU A 51 7.49 17.62 7.85
CA LEU A 51 7.07 17.98 6.49
C LEU A 51 8.14 17.55 5.50
N CYS A 52 7.74 16.78 4.49
CA CYS A 52 8.62 16.41 3.39
C CYS A 52 7.88 16.53 2.06
N SER A 53 8.31 17.46 1.21
CA SER A 53 7.64 17.60 -0.10
C SER A 53 7.98 16.43 -1.01
N PHE A 54 9.22 15.96 -1.02
CA PHE A 54 9.66 14.90 -1.90
C PHE A 54 10.70 13.99 -1.23
N MET A 55 10.40 12.70 -1.14
CA MET A 55 11.29 11.69 -0.59
C MET A 55 11.54 10.56 -1.59
N LEU A 56 12.82 10.27 -1.84
CA LEU A 56 13.29 9.06 -2.52
C LEU A 56 14.14 8.24 -1.55
N ALA A 57 13.71 7.03 -1.22
CA ALA A 57 14.44 6.15 -0.33
C ALA A 57 14.66 4.78 -0.97
N VAL A 58 15.91 4.33 -0.99
CA VAL A 58 16.27 2.97 -1.42
C VAL A 58 16.97 2.26 -0.27
N THR A 59 16.35 1.21 0.26
CA THR A 59 16.92 0.47 1.40
C THR A 59 17.07 -1.02 1.14
N LYS A 60 18.21 -1.58 1.57
CA LYS A 60 18.39 -3.03 1.67
C LYS A 60 18.10 -3.50 3.09
N GLY A 61 16.82 -3.66 3.39
CA GLY A 61 16.30 -3.95 4.72
C GLY A 61 16.08 -2.68 5.54
N GLY A 62 15.39 -2.82 6.68
CA GLY A 62 15.12 -1.71 7.58
C GLY A 62 13.78 -1.00 7.33
N ARG A 63 13.66 0.26 7.74
CA ARG A 63 12.39 1.02 7.72
C ARG A 63 12.56 2.35 6.98
N VAL A 64 11.60 2.66 6.11
CA VAL A 64 11.48 3.97 5.46
C VAL A 64 10.20 4.60 5.97
N GLU A 65 10.31 5.76 6.58
CA GLU A 65 9.20 6.52 7.12
C GLU A 65 9.17 7.91 6.50
N ALA A 66 8.08 8.24 5.82
CA ALA A 66 7.81 9.63 5.51
C ALA A 66 7.31 10.34 6.77
N GLY A 67 7.56 11.65 6.81
CA GLY A 67 7.02 12.55 7.82
C GLY A 67 5.52 12.51 8.00
N ALA A 68 5.04 13.27 8.99
CA ALA A 68 3.62 13.44 9.24
C ALA A 68 2.86 13.97 8.00
N LEU A 69 3.49 14.87 7.24
CA LEU A 69 2.92 15.54 6.07
C LEU A 69 3.87 15.36 4.88
N GLY A 70 3.57 14.38 4.02
CA GLY A 70 4.33 14.09 2.81
C GLY A 70 3.57 14.44 1.54
N SER A 71 4.17 15.14 0.58
CA SER A 71 3.53 15.32 -0.73
C SER A 71 3.82 14.12 -1.63
N PHE A 72 5.09 13.77 -1.84
CA PHE A 72 5.50 12.67 -2.70
C PHE A 72 6.53 11.77 -2.02
N MET A 73 6.25 10.47 -1.98
CA MET A 73 7.15 9.46 -1.45
C MET A 73 7.37 8.36 -2.49
N GLN A 74 8.63 8.08 -2.82
CA GLN A 74 9.02 6.88 -3.55
C GLN A 74 10.00 6.07 -2.70
N ALA A 75 9.61 4.85 -2.34
CA ALA A 75 10.42 3.98 -1.50
C ALA A 75 10.61 2.61 -2.16
N VAL A 76 11.84 2.13 -2.19
CA VAL A 76 12.20 0.80 -2.67
C VAL A 76 12.94 0.08 -1.56
N THR A 77 12.37 -1.01 -1.05
CA THR A 77 12.95 -1.78 0.05
C THR A 77 13.08 -3.26 -0.30
N THR A 78 14.11 -3.92 0.24
CA THR A 78 14.24 -5.38 0.21
C THR A 78 14.30 -5.93 1.64
N GLY A 79 13.22 -6.53 2.14
CA GLY A 79 13.17 -7.07 3.51
C GLY A 79 12.81 -6.03 4.57
N GLY A 80 12.09 -4.96 4.22
CA GLY A 80 11.87 -3.81 5.10
C GLY A 80 10.43 -3.30 5.14
N ARG A 81 10.19 -2.26 5.94
CA ARG A 81 8.88 -1.60 6.05
C ARG A 81 8.92 -0.22 5.40
N VAL A 82 7.89 0.11 4.64
CA VAL A 82 7.65 1.46 4.10
C VAL A 82 6.40 1.99 4.77
N GLU A 83 6.51 3.13 5.41
CA GLU A 83 5.42 3.82 6.08
C GLU A 83 5.33 5.26 5.61
N ALA A 84 4.16 5.69 5.14
CA ALA A 84 3.87 7.12 5.16
C ALA A 84 3.37 7.50 6.55
N GLY A 85 3.65 8.74 6.95
CA GLY A 85 3.00 9.34 8.10
C GLY A 85 1.53 9.66 7.85
N VAL A 86 1.02 10.67 8.55
CA VAL A 86 -0.42 10.95 8.68
C VAL A 86 -1.07 11.27 7.34
N LEU A 87 -0.47 12.16 6.56
CA LEU A 87 -0.97 12.62 5.27
C LEU A 87 0.08 12.39 4.19
N CYS A 88 -0.31 11.68 3.13
CA CYS A 88 0.53 11.47 1.96
C CYS A 88 -0.24 11.71 0.66
N SER A 89 0.11 12.72 -0.13
CA SER A 89 -0.59 12.94 -1.41
C SER A 89 -0.31 11.83 -2.41
N PHE A 90 0.94 11.41 -2.53
CA PHE A 90 1.35 10.37 -3.48
C PHE A 90 2.41 9.44 -2.89
N MET A 91 2.11 8.15 -2.86
CA MET A 91 3.06 7.11 -2.47
C MET A 91 3.28 6.10 -3.60
N GLN A 92 4.55 5.89 -3.94
CA GLN A 92 5.02 4.74 -4.71
C GLN A 92 5.96 3.88 -3.86
N ALA A 93 5.54 2.67 -3.54
CA ALA A 93 6.31 1.76 -2.71
C ALA A 93 6.56 0.42 -3.41
N VAL A 94 7.82 -0.02 -3.43
CA VAL A 94 8.20 -1.35 -3.92
C VAL A 94 8.92 -2.09 -2.82
N ALA A 95 8.28 -3.13 -2.26
CA ALA A 95 8.83 -3.92 -1.16
C ALA A 95 9.05 -5.38 -1.60
N LYS A 96 10.29 -5.88 -1.54
CA LYS A 96 10.59 -7.30 -1.74
C LYS A 96 10.71 -7.98 -0.37
N GLY A 97 9.61 -8.54 0.12
CA GLY A 97 9.47 -9.02 1.49
C GLY A 97 9.39 -7.85 2.45
N GLY A 98 8.26 -7.70 3.17
CA GLY A 98 8.07 -6.57 4.06
C GLY A 98 6.64 -6.07 4.15
N ARG A 99 6.48 -4.83 4.65
CA ARG A 99 5.16 -4.18 4.74
C ARG A 99 5.21 -2.81 4.08
N VAL A 100 4.13 -2.46 3.40
CA VAL A 100 3.88 -1.12 2.86
C VAL A 100 2.62 -0.62 3.54
N GLU A 101 2.75 0.45 4.29
CA GLU A 101 1.65 1.03 5.06
C GLU A 101 1.56 2.51 4.67
N ALA A 102 0.45 2.92 4.08
CA ALA A 102 0.08 4.32 4.13
C ALA A 102 -0.49 4.58 5.52
N GLY A 103 -0.16 5.73 6.10
CA GLY A 103 -0.71 6.13 7.40
C GLY A 103 -2.21 6.44 7.30
N VAL A 104 -2.63 7.56 7.88
CA VAL A 104 -4.05 7.83 8.08
C VAL A 104 -4.76 8.13 6.76
N LEU A 105 -4.23 9.05 5.95
CA LEU A 105 -4.82 9.46 4.68
C LEU A 105 -3.77 9.48 3.57
N CYS A 106 -4.02 8.73 2.51
CA CYS A 106 -3.22 8.74 1.30
C CYS A 106 -4.08 9.01 0.06
N PHE A 107 -3.86 10.09 -0.68
CA PHE A 107 -4.69 10.36 -1.86
C PHE A 107 -4.45 9.34 -2.97
N PHE A 108 -3.19 9.06 -3.29
CA PHE A 108 -2.82 8.10 -4.31
C PHE A 108 -1.72 7.16 -3.83
N MET A 109 -1.98 5.85 -3.91
CA MET A 109 -1.01 4.81 -3.55
C MET A 109 -0.79 3.82 -4.69
N GLN A 110 0.47 3.60 -5.02
CA GLN A 110 0.94 2.50 -5.85
C GLN A 110 1.93 1.64 -5.07
N ALA A 111 1.54 0.40 -4.79
CA ALA A 111 2.33 -0.53 -4.01
C ALA A 111 2.60 -1.82 -4.79
N VAL A 112 3.86 -2.24 -4.85
CA VAL A 112 4.27 -3.53 -5.42
C VAL A 112 5.02 -4.32 -4.36
N ALA A 113 4.43 -5.42 -3.90
CA ALA A 113 5.00 -6.27 -2.86
C ALA A 113 5.30 -7.71 -3.35
N LYS A 114 6.52 -8.21 -3.15
CA LYS A 114 6.81 -9.65 -3.30
C LYS A 114 6.77 -10.29 -1.91
N GLY A 115 5.63 -10.86 -1.54
CA GLY A 115 5.32 -11.28 -0.17
C GLY A 115 4.98 -10.08 0.73
N GLY A 116 4.39 -10.37 1.89
CA GLY A 116 4.11 -9.35 2.90
C GLY A 116 2.73 -8.69 2.79
N ARG A 117 2.62 -7.43 3.22
CA ARG A 117 1.34 -6.76 3.43
C ARG A 117 1.35 -5.34 2.88
N VAL A 118 0.28 -4.95 2.20
CA VAL A 118 0.00 -3.59 1.78
C VAL A 118 -1.26 -3.14 2.49
N GLU A 119 -1.14 -2.10 3.31
CA GLU A 119 -2.21 -1.60 4.17
C GLU A 119 -2.39 -0.10 3.97
N VAL A 120 -3.65 0.34 3.99
CA VAL A 120 -3.99 1.75 4.06
C VAL A 120 -5.29 1.94 4.85
N VAL A 121 -5.37 3.01 5.64
CA VAL A 121 -6.59 3.31 6.40
C VAL A 121 -7.60 4.05 5.52
N LEU A 122 -7.24 5.24 5.03
CA LEU A 122 -8.07 6.05 4.13
C LEU A 122 -7.31 6.33 2.84
N CYS A 123 -7.94 6.07 1.69
CA CYS A 123 -7.33 6.33 0.40
C CYS A 123 -8.33 6.76 -0.68
N SER A 124 -7.97 7.72 -1.53
CA SER A 124 -8.82 8.00 -2.71
C SER A 124 -8.59 6.97 -3.81
N PHE A 125 -7.32 6.66 -4.11
CA PHE A 125 -6.96 5.72 -5.17
C PHE A 125 -5.80 4.81 -4.76
N MET A 126 -6.06 3.50 -4.76
CA MET A 126 -5.07 2.48 -4.43
C MET A 126 -4.88 1.50 -5.58
N GLN A 127 -3.63 1.30 -5.97
CA GLN A 127 -3.18 0.22 -6.85
C GLN A 127 -2.16 -0.64 -6.13
N ALA A 128 -2.51 -1.89 -5.86
CA ALA A 128 -1.64 -2.83 -5.17
C ALA A 128 -1.40 -4.09 -6.00
N VAL A 129 -0.14 -4.49 -6.17
CA VAL A 129 0.24 -5.74 -6.82
C VAL A 129 1.08 -6.56 -5.86
N THR A 130 0.61 -7.76 -5.51
CA THR A 130 1.34 -8.64 -4.58
C THR A 130 1.57 -10.05 -5.14
N LYS A 131 2.69 -10.67 -4.73
CA LYS A 131 2.93 -12.11 -4.91
C LYS A 131 2.92 -12.78 -3.55
N GLY A 132 1.87 -13.52 -3.21
CA GLY A 132 1.70 -14.24 -1.95
C GLY A 132 1.42 -13.35 -0.73
N GLY A 133 1.10 -12.07 -0.95
CA GLY A 133 0.89 -11.09 0.11
C GLY A 133 -0.58 -10.78 0.38
N ARG A 134 -0.81 -9.84 1.29
CA ARG A 134 -2.12 -9.34 1.68
C ARG A 134 -2.27 -7.88 1.29
N VAL A 135 -3.41 -7.51 0.73
CA VAL A 135 -3.79 -6.12 0.44
C VAL A 135 -5.01 -5.82 1.28
N GLU A 136 -4.92 -4.80 2.13
CA GLU A 136 -5.94 -4.44 3.10
C GLU A 136 -6.23 -2.93 3.06
N THR A 137 -7.50 -2.57 2.94
CA THR A 137 -7.98 -1.24 3.34
C THR A 137 -8.78 -1.35 4.63
N GLY A 138 -8.49 -0.51 5.61
CA GLY A 138 -9.18 -0.54 6.91
C GLY A 138 -10.47 0.28 6.94
N GLY A 139 -10.46 1.46 6.31
CA GLY A 139 -11.56 2.42 6.35
C GLY A 139 -12.18 2.68 4.97
N LEU A 140 -12.06 3.92 4.51
CA LEU A 140 -12.58 4.40 3.23
C LEU A 140 -11.55 4.25 2.12
N CYS A 141 -11.93 3.57 1.03
CA CYS A 141 -11.16 3.61 -0.20
C CYS A 141 -12.04 3.86 -1.43
N SER A 142 -11.92 5.03 -2.07
CA SER A 142 -12.82 5.35 -3.20
C SER A 142 -12.60 4.43 -4.39
N PHE A 143 -11.35 4.20 -4.77
CA PHE A 143 -10.98 3.26 -5.82
C PHE A 143 -9.87 2.33 -5.35
N MET A 144 -10.13 1.02 -5.34
CA MET A 144 -9.10 0.00 -5.11
C MET A 144 -8.96 -0.88 -6.35
N LYS A 145 -7.73 -1.04 -6.83
CA LYS A 145 -7.33 -2.11 -7.74
C LYS A 145 -6.24 -2.96 -7.13
N ALA A 146 -6.56 -4.21 -6.84
CA ALA A 146 -5.65 -5.16 -6.22
C ALA A 146 -5.42 -6.38 -7.11
N VAL A 147 -4.17 -6.75 -7.34
CA VAL A 147 -3.79 -7.95 -8.09
C VAL A 147 -2.87 -8.82 -7.24
N THR A 148 -3.27 -10.05 -6.94
CA THR A 148 -2.47 -10.96 -6.10
C THR A 148 -2.25 -12.33 -6.76
N LYS A 149 -1.09 -12.93 -6.51
CA LYS A 149 -0.82 -14.35 -6.82
C LYS A 149 -0.72 -15.13 -5.50
N GLY A 150 -1.76 -15.86 -5.11
CA GLY A 150 -1.80 -16.68 -3.88
C GLY A 150 -1.99 -15.88 -2.59
N GLY A 151 -2.62 -14.70 -2.67
CA GLY A 151 -2.75 -13.76 -1.57
C GLY A 151 -4.19 -13.49 -1.12
N ARG A 152 -4.36 -12.57 -0.17
CA ARG A 152 -5.67 -12.07 0.25
C ARG A 152 -5.83 -10.61 -0.15
N VAL A 153 -7.00 -10.26 -0.67
CA VAL A 153 -7.45 -8.87 -0.83
C VAL A 153 -8.63 -8.67 0.10
N GLN A 154 -8.55 -7.67 0.97
CA GLN A 154 -9.62 -7.33 1.89
C GLN A 154 -9.88 -5.83 1.77
N ALA A 155 -11.09 -5.47 1.35
CA ALA A 155 -11.56 -4.10 1.35
C ALA A 155 -12.37 -3.81 2.61
N GLY A 156 -12.07 -2.69 3.24
CA GLY A 156 -12.68 -2.20 4.48
C GLY A 156 -14.10 -1.69 4.30
N VAL A 157 -14.53 -0.89 5.29
CA VAL A 157 -15.94 -0.58 5.59
C VAL A 157 -16.69 0.13 4.45
N LEU A 158 -16.02 1.00 3.69
CA LEU A 158 -16.63 1.79 2.62
C LEU A 158 -15.70 1.89 1.41
N GLY A 159 -16.20 1.53 0.22
CA GLY A 159 -15.46 1.77 -1.02
C GLY A 159 -16.33 1.89 -2.25
N PHE A 160 -16.11 2.92 -3.06
CA PHE A 160 -16.97 3.17 -4.22
C PHE A 160 -16.74 2.15 -5.34
N PHE A 161 -15.47 1.86 -5.65
CA PHE A 161 -15.11 0.92 -6.70
C PHE A 161 -13.97 0.00 -6.25
N MET A 162 -14.20 -1.31 -6.30
CA MET A 162 -13.19 -2.32 -6.01
C MET A 162 -13.02 -3.26 -7.21
N GLN A 163 -11.78 -3.40 -7.69
CA GLN A 163 -11.38 -4.42 -8.65
C GLN A 163 -10.29 -5.31 -8.03
N ALA A 164 -10.60 -6.58 -7.82
CA ALA A 164 -9.66 -7.55 -7.27
C ALA A 164 -9.45 -8.71 -8.23
N VAL A 165 -8.19 -9.01 -8.55
CA VAL A 165 -7.81 -10.16 -9.37
C VAL A 165 -6.84 -11.05 -8.62
N THR A 166 -7.21 -12.31 -8.37
CA THR A 166 -6.36 -13.26 -7.64
C THR A 166 -6.15 -14.57 -8.39
N LYS A 167 -4.96 -15.16 -8.24
CA LYS A 167 -4.70 -16.56 -8.62
C LYS A 167 -4.49 -17.38 -7.35
N GLY A 168 -5.48 -18.19 -6.96
CA GLY A 168 -5.43 -19.06 -5.77
C GLY A 168 -5.56 -18.30 -4.44
N GLY A 169 -6.27 -17.17 -4.42
CA GLY A 169 -6.36 -16.28 -3.27
C GLY A 169 -7.79 -16.06 -2.77
N ARG A 170 -7.94 -15.24 -1.73
CA ARG A 170 -9.25 -14.83 -1.20
C ARG A 170 -9.49 -13.33 -1.42
N VAL A 171 -10.70 -12.98 -1.82
CA VAL A 171 -11.17 -11.60 -1.94
C VAL A 171 -12.32 -11.42 -0.95
N GLU A 172 -12.19 -10.45 -0.06
CA GLU A 172 -13.20 -10.06 0.92
C GLU A 172 -13.52 -8.58 0.76
N ALA A 173 -14.80 -8.24 0.78
CA ALA A 173 -15.27 -6.86 0.83
C ALA A 173 -16.31 -6.68 1.93
N ALA A 174 -16.11 -5.68 2.79
CA ALA A 174 -16.96 -5.40 3.94
C ALA A 174 -17.91 -4.21 3.69
N VAL A 175 -19.17 -4.44 4.01
CA VAL A 175 -20.17 -3.47 4.50
C VAL A 175 -20.80 -2.49 3.51
N LEU A 176 -20.10 -1.63 2.76
CA LEU A 176 -20.77 -0.63 1.89
C LEU A 176 -19.93 -0.31 0.65
N GLY A 177 -20.18 -1.01 -0.47
CA GLY A 177 -19.52 -0.70 -1.73
C GLY A 177 -20.45 -0.57 -2.92
N PHE A 178 -20.27 0.47 -3.74
CA PHE A 178 -21.15 0.71 -4.89
C PHE A 178 -20.90 -0.29 -6.02
N PHE A 179 -19.64 -0.56 -6.32
CA PHE A 179 -19.24 -1.48 -7.38
C PHE A 179 -18.08 -2.40 -6.95
N MET A 180 -18.28 -3.71 -7.05
CA MET A 180 -17.24 -4.71 -6.82
C MET A 180 -17.09 -5.63 -8.03
N GLN A 181 -15.87 -5.75 -8.54
CA GLN A 181 -15.47 -6.75 -9.52
C GLN A 181 -14.37 -7.64 -8.96
N ALA A 182 -14.65 -8.93 -8.80
CA ALA A 182 -13.69 -9.90 -8.30
C ALA A 182 -13.48 -11.04 -9.31
N VAL A 183 -12.24 -11.25 -9.74
CA VAL A 183 -11.87 -12.35 -10.64
C VAL A 183 -10.85 -13.25 -9.96
N THR A 184 -11.19 -14.52 -9.77
CA THR A 184 -10.29 -15.49 -9.12
C THR A 184 -10.08 -16.76 -9.93
N LYS A 185 -8.89 -17.36 -9.87
CA LYS A 185 -8.63 -18.72 -10.36
C LYS A 185 -8.29 -19.61 -9.17
N GLY A 186 -9.20 -20.50 -8.77
CA GLY A 186 -9.03 -21.41 -7.62
C GLY A 186 -9.14 -20.74 -6.26
N GLY A 187 -9.89 -19.64 -6.17
CA GLY A 187 -9.97 -18.78 -4.98
C GLY A 187 -11.37 -18.65 -4.39
N ARG A 188 -11.49 -17.88 -3.30
CA ARG A 188 -12.79 -17.56 -2.70
C ARG A 188 -13.08 -16.07 -2.82
N VAL A 189 -14.32 -15.72 -3.14
CA VAL A 189 -14.84 -14.34 -3.07
C VAL A 189 -15.94 -14.29 -2.02
N GLU A 190 -15.84 -13.35 -1.08
CA GLU A 190 -16.83 -13.11 -0.05
C GLU A 190 -17.22 -11.62 -0.01
N ALA A 191 -18.51 -11.34 0.02
CA ALA A 191 -19.06 -10.00 0.19
C ALA A 191 -20.05 -9.97 1.36
N GLY A 192 -19.84 -9.09 2.34
CA GLY A 192 -20.55 -9.15 3.63
C GLY A 192 -21.96 -8.53 3.67
N PHE A 193 -22.21 -7.41 2.98
CA PHE A 193 -23.41 -6.57 3.12
C PHE A 193 -23.71 -5.86 1.77
N PRO A 194 -24.91 -5.28 1.54
CA PRO A 194 -25.40 -5.01 0.19
C PRO A 194 -24.55 -3.95 -0.50
N GLY A 195 -23.82 -4.38 -1.52
CA GLY A 195 -23.30 -3.48 -2.54
C GLY A 195 -24.34 -3.26 -3.64
N PHE A 196 -24.33 -2.12 -4.33
CA PHE A 196 -25.31 -1.88 -5.40
C PHE A 196 -25.07 -2.79 -6.61
N PHE A 197 -23.81 -3.01 -6.98
CA PHE A 197 -23.42 -3.86 -8.10
C PHE A 197 -22.23 -4.76 -7.73
N MET A 198 -22.41 -6.08 -7.88
CA MET A 198 -21.34 -7.06 -7.69
C MET A 198 -21.22 -7.97 -8.91
N GLN A 199 -20.01 -8.05 -9.48
CA GLN A 199 -19.64 -9.04 -10.48
C GLN A 199 -18.48 -9.89 -9.95
N SER A 200 -18.71 -11.21 -9.85
CA SER A 200 -17.68 -12.15 -9.44
C SER A 200 -17.54 -13.27 -10.45
N VAL A 201 -16.29 -13.58 -10.82
CA VAL A 201 -15.96 -14.67 -11.74
C VAL A 201 -14.90 -15.53 -11.09
N THR A 202 -15.18 -16.81 -10.90
CA THR A 202 -14.21 -17.77 -10.39
C THR A 202 -14.12 -19.02 -11.26
N LYS A 203 -12.89 -19.50 -11.48
CA LYS A 203 -12.64 -20.81 -12.10
C LYS A 203 -12.09 -21.75 -11.03
N GLY A 204 -12.86 -22.76 -10.64
CA GLY A 204 -12.47 -23.73 -9.60
C GLY A 204 -12.51 -23.22 -8.17
N GLY A 205 -13.35 -22.23 -7.87
CA GLY A 205 -13.45 -21.60 -6.56
C GLY A 205 -14.88 -21.29 -6.14
N LYS A 206 -15.05 -20.58 -5.02
CA LYS A 206 -16.37 -20.32 -4.39
C LYS A 206 -16.67 -18.82 -4.31
N VAL A 207 -17.94 -18.46 -4.48
CA VAL A 207 -18.47 -17.11 -4.23
C VAL A 207 -19.53 -17.21 -3.14
N GLU A 208 -19.42 -16.39 -2.10
CA GLU A 208 -20.40 -16.24 -1.02
C GLU A 208 -20.78 -14.76 -0.88
N ALA A 209 -22.06 -14.47 -0.71
CA ALA A 209 -22.54 -13.13 -0.42
C ALA A 209 -23.51 -13.19 0.76
N GLY A 210 -23.25 -12.38 1.80
CA GLY A 210 -24.05 -12.35 3.02
C GLY A 210 -25.41 -11.69 2.82
N VAL A 211 -25.48 -10.65 1.99
CA VAL A 211 -26.73 -9.97 1.60
C VAL A 211 -26.67 -9.67 0.10
N PRO A 212 -27.65 -10.11 -0.71
CA PRO A 212 -27.68 -9.77 -2.12
C PRO A 212 -27.84 -8.25 -2.30
N GLY A 213 -26.98 -7.69 -3.15
CA GLY A 213 -27.08 -6.32 -3.63
C GLY A 213 -28.26 -6.09 -4.58
N SER A 214 -28.45 -4.86 -5.03
CA SER A 214 -29.46 -4.54 -6.06
C SER A 214 -29.21 -5.31 -7.36
N PHE A 215 -27.94 -5.52 -7.72
CA PHE A 215 -27.52 -6.35 -8.85
C PHE A 215 -26.32 -7.22 -8.47
N MET A 216 -26.45 -8.54 -8.64
CA MET A 216 -25.37 -9.50 -8.38
C MET A 216 -25.25 -10.51 -9.53
N GLN A 217 -24.05 -10.61 -10.09
CA GLN A 217 -23.67 -11.64 -11.06
C GLN A 217 -22.49 -12.44 -10.51
N ALA A 218 -22.69 -13.75 -10.31
CA ALA A 218 -21.64 -14.67 -9.91
C ALA A 218 -21.52 -15.80 -10.96
N VAL A 219 -20.33 -15.96 -11.53
CA VAL A 219 -20.02 -17.02 -12.52
C VAL A 219 -18.94 -17.93 -11.94
N THR A 220 -19.30 -19.19 -11.68
CA THR A 220 -18.42 -20.23 -11.13
C THR A 220 -18.21 -21.34 -12.16
N ASN A 221 -17.04 -21.40 -12.78
CA ASN A 221 -16.70 -22.44 -13.75
C ASN A 221 -15.84 -23.53 -13.09
N GLY A 222 -16.41 -24.71 -12.86
CA GLY A 222 -15.68 -25.90 -12.37
C GLY A 222 -15.30 -25.88 -10.88
N GLY A 223 -16.06 -25.19 -10.03
CA GLY A 223 -15.90 -25.23 -8.56
C GLY A 223 -16.86 -26.23 -7.88
N ARG A 224 -16.52 -26.68 -6.67
CA ARG A 224 -17.44 -27.35 -5.73
C ARG A 224 -18.02 -26.33 -4.77
#